data_AF-A0AAU1L5F4-F1
#
_entry.id   AF-A0AAU1L5F4-F1
#
_cell.length_a   1.000
_cell.length_b   1.000
_cell.length_c   1.000
_cell.angle_alpha   90.00
_cell.angle_beta   90.00
_cell.angle_gamma   90.00
#
_symmetry.space_group_name_H-M   'P 1'
#
loop_
_entity.id
_entity.type
_entity.pdbx_description
1 polymer ?
#
loop_
_entity_poly.entity_id
_entity_poly.type
_entity_poly.pdbx_seq_one_letter_code
_entity_poly.pdbx_strand_id
1 'polypeptide(L)'
;MLIEVSRFLRRRWLPQATVAVAAGAAGLAGVVPAAAAQVTTVSCSANPNALQPAITAASPGDTLLVRGTCTGPFTIDKDLTLRGVGGAVLDGNQAGSTVTVGSGARVLLDHVILTHGSAASSGGGVDNEGTLTVSHSTVRDNTAPSGAGGGIHNLGTLTVVSSTVRDNYSIGAGGGINNNGSLTVRDSSVFGNSGDNGGGIFNYLAGQTVTLIRSSVHHNTARVSDGGGILNYMGEMTVSGSTVYSNTAPFGGGIWNQGTLTVTRSTVQRNTATGGPGSGGGIYKAGGSLTLDRSVVRNNTPDNCAPPGSVLGCTG
;
A
#
# COMPACT_ATOMS: atom_id res chain seq x y z
N MET A 1 -67.23 -8.33 58.22
CA MET A 1 -66.66 -8.52 59.56
C MET A 1 -65.30 -7.80 59.55
N LEU A 2 -65.26 -6.49 59.82
CA LEU A 2 -64.88 -5.88 61.13
C LEU A 2 -63.49 -6.40 61.55
N ILE A 3 -62.38 -5.64 61.49
CA ILE A 3 -61.93 -4.52 62.38
C ILE A 3 -60.54 -4.04 61.84
N GLU A 4 -60.34 -2.76 61.49
CA GLU A 4 -59.68 -1.68 62.28
C GLU A 4 -58.25 -1.99 62.82
N VAL A 5 -57.16 -1.41 62.29
CA VAL A 5 -56.59 -0.05 62.46
C VAL A 5 -55.63 0.11 63.67
N SER A 6 -54.35 0.27 63.31
CA SER A 6 -53.28 1.12 63.89
C SER A 6 -52.64 0.82 65.26
N ARG A 7 -51.29 0.88 65.28
CA ARG A 7 -50.49 1.40 66.39
C ARG A 7 -49.22 2.12 65.88
N PHE A 8 -49.33 3.45 65.88
CA PHE A 8 -48.37 4.47 66.34
C PHE A 8 -47.00 4.02 66.89
N LEU A 9 -45.88 4.61 66.41
CA LEU A 9 -45.11 5.66 67.12
C LEU A 9 -43.83 6.16 66.40
N ARG A 10 -43.71 7.48 66.43
CA ARG A 10 -42.61 8.44 66.17
C ARG A 10 -41.29 8.06 66.90
N ARG A 11 -40.07 8.55 66.64
CA ARG A 11 -39.44 9.63 65.84
C ARG A 11 -37.92 9.41 65.98
N ARG A 12 -37.09 9.74 64.99
CA ARG A 12 -35.75 10.30 65.27
C ARG A 12 -35.24 11.11 64.07
N TRP A 13 -34.92 12.36 64.35
CA TRP A 13 -34.31 13.33 63.44
C TRP A 13 -32.79 13.13 63.42
N LEU A 14 -32.18 13.21 62.23
CA LEU A 14 -30.74 13.44 62.03
C LEU A 14 -30.57 14.56 60.98
N PRO A 15 -29.49 15.38 61.06
CA PRO A 15 -29.40 16.67 60.41
C PRO A 15 -28.86 16.64 58.97
N GLN A 16 -28.99 17.82 58.35
CA GLN A 16 -28.74 18.26 56.97
C GLN A 16 -27.49 17.74 56.25
N ALA A 17 -27.65 17.55 54.93
CA ALA A 17 -26.61 17.87 53.95
C ALA A 17 -27.26 18.62 52.78
N THR A 18 -27.12 19.94 52.76
CA THR A 18 -27.42 20.78 51.60
C THR A 18 -26.36 20.52 50.54
N VAL A 19 -26.72 19.77 49.49
CA VAL A 19 -25.90 19.66 48.29
C VAL A 19 -26.07 20.96 47.50
N ALA A 20 -25.05 21.80 47.52
CA ALA A 20 -24.95 22.93 46.61
C ALA A 20 -24.65 22.39 45.20
N VAL A 21 -25.66 22.42 44.33
CA VAL A 21 -25.46 22.17 42.89
C VAL A 21 -24.79 23.41 42.31
N ALA A 22 -23.47 23.34 42.13
CA ALA A 22 -22.76 24.30 41.29
C ALA A 22 -23.18 24.02 39.83
N ALA A 23 -24.03 24.89 39.28
CA ALA A 23 -24.27 24.94 37.85
C ALA A 23 -22.99 25.39 37.15
N GLY A 24 -22.11 24.44 36.82
CA GLY A 24 -21.00 24.67 35.92
C GLY A 24 -21.57 25.00 34.55
N ALA A 25 -21.43 26.25 34.12
CA ALA A 25 -21.65 26.64 32.74
C ALA A 25 -20.66 25.85 31.88
N ALA A 26 -21.12 24.75 31.29
CA ALA A 26 -20.40 24.07 30.23
C ALA A 26 -20.31 25.06 29.08
N GLY A 27 -19.13 25.68 28.94
CA GLY A 27 -18.79 26.44 27.74
C GLY A 27 -18.96 25.50 26.56
N LEU A 28 -19.99 25.74 25.75
CA LEU A 28 -20.08 25.19 24.40
C LEU A 28 -18.84 25.71 23.67
N ALA A 29 -17.76 24.91 23.66
CA ALA A 29 -16.70 25.09 22.69
C ALA A 29 -17.37 24.93 21.34
N GLY A 30 -17.71 26.06 20.72
CA GLY A 30 -18.28 26.09 19.38
C GLY A 30 -17.34 25.28 18.51
N VAL A 31 -17.84 24.18 17.96
CA VAL A 31 -17.14 23.46 16.91
C VAL A 31 -17.05 24.46 15.76
N VAL A 32 -15.90 25.12 15.64
CA VAL A 32 -15.62 25.95 14.47
C VAL A 32 -15.78 25.01 13.29
N PRO A 33 -16.70 25.27 12.35
CA PRO A 33 -16.87 24.41 11.20
C PRO A 33 -15.52 24.30 10.51
N ALA A 34 -15.08 23.07 10.24
CA ALA A 34 -13.86 22.84 9.49
C ALA A 34 -13.93 23.67 8.21
N ALA A 35 -12.92 24.51 7.97
CA ALA A 35 -12.87 25.34 6.77
C ALA A 35 -13.01 24.43 5.54
N ALA A 36 -13.78 24.88 4.55
CA ALA A 36 -13.98 24.10 3.33
C ALA A 36 -12.63 23.92 2.61
N ALA A 37 -12.32 22.67 2.24
CA ALA A 37 -11.13 22.32 1.48
C ALA A 37 -10.99 23.21 0.23
N GLN A 38 -9.82 23.83 0.08
CA GLN A 38 -9.51 24.73 -1.02
C GLN A 38 -8.85 23.99 -2.17
N VAL A 39 -8.95 24.58 -3.37
CA VAL A 39 -8.27 24.11 -4.58
C VAL A 39 -7.27 25.16 -5.05
N THR A 40 -5.99 24.83 -5.00
CA THR A 40 -4.90 25.76 -5.37
C THR A 40 -4.11 25.20 -6.55
N THR A 41 -3.80 26.03 -7.55
CA THR A 41 -2.94 25.62 -8.67
C THR A 41 -1.47 25.86 -8.35
N VAL A 42 -0.65 24.83 -8.58
CA VAL A 42 0.81 24.88 -8.45
C VAL A 42 1.41 24.71 -9.85
N SER A 43 2.10 25.73 -10.36
CA SER A 43 2.72 25.70 -11.68
C SER A 43 4.24 25.53 -11.58
N CYS A 44 4.71 24.31 -11.81
CA CYS A 44 6.13 23.99 -11.77
C CYS A 44 6.86 24.29 -13.09
N SER A 45 6.13 24.60 -14.16
CA SER A 45 6.72 25.13 -15.40
C SER A 45 7.36 26.51 -15.21
N ALA A 46 6.86 27.32 -14.27
CA ALA A 46 7.44 28.62 -13.94
C ALA A 46 8.49 28.53 -12.83
N ASN A 47 8.31 27.61 -11.88
CA ASN A 47 9.24 27.36 -10.80
C ASN A 47 9.20 25.86 -10.41
N PRO A 48 10.21 25.06 -10.80
CA PRO A 48 10.25 23.62 -10.49
C PRO A 48 10.15 23.30 -8.99
N ASN A 49 10.53 24.23 -8.11
CA ASN A 49 10.54 24.03 -6.66
C ASN A 49 9.23 24.50 -5.97
N ALA A 50 8.19 24.85 -6.73
CA ALA A 50 6.98 25.48 -6.19
C ALA A 50 6.11 24.55 -5.31
N LEU A 51 6.25 23.23 -5.46
CA LEU A 51 5.32 22.29 -4.84
C LEU A 51 5.50 22.13 -3.32
N GLN A 52 6.72 21.97 -2.81
CA GLN A 52 6.91 21.81 -1.36
C GLN A 52 6.40 23.03 -0.56
N PRO A 53 6.70 24.29 -0.94
CA PRO A 53 6.11 25.45 -0.29
C PRO A 53 4.57 25.46 -0.33
N ALA A 54 3.97 25.02 -1.44
CA ALA A 54 2.51 24.92 -1.55
C ALA A 54 1.92 23.85 -0.62
N ILE A 55 2.58 22.71 -0.46
CA ILE A 55 2.21 21.67 0.52
C ILE A 55 2.28 22.21 1.95
N THR A 56 3.35 22.94 2.27
CA THR A 56 3.53 23.55 3.59
C THR A 56 2.42 24.56 3.90
N ALA A 57 2.05 25.40 2.93
CA ALA A 57 1.02 26.42 3.09
C ALA A 57 -0.43 25.87 3.08
N ALA A 58 -0.67 24.71 2.48
CA ALA A 58 -1.99 24.11 2.39
C ALA A 58 -2.54 23.71 3.77
N SER A 59 -3.85 23.87 3.94
CA SER A 59 -4.59 23.35 5.09
C SER A 59 -4.92 21.86 4.91
N PRO A 60 -5.10 21.09 6.00
CA PRO A 60 -5.55 19.70 5.88
C PRO A 60 -6.88 19.60 5.12
N GLY A 61 -6.94 18.68 4.15
CA GLY A 61 -8.07 18.45 3.25
C GLY A 61 -7.98 19.16 1.90
N ASP A 62 -7.04 20.10 1.72
CA ASP A 62 -6.91 20.86 0.48
C ASP A 62 -6.51 19.99 -0.73
N THR A 63 -6.78 20.52 -1.92
CA THR A 63 -6.35 19.96 -3.20
C THR A 63 -5.37 20.90 -3.90
N LEU A 64 -4.20 20.38 -4.27
CA LEU A 64 -3.23 21.07 -5.10
C LEU A 64 -3.28 20.54 -6.53
N LEU A 65 -3.65 21.40 -7.49
CA LEU A 65 -3.61 21.10 -8.92
C LEU A 65 -2.19 21.35 -9.45
N VAL A 66 -1.45 20.27 -9.65
CA VAL A 66 -0.04 20.31 -10.04
C VAL A 66 0.07 20.36 -11.57
N ARG A 67 0.90 21.27 -12.10
CA ARG A 67 1.18 21.42 -13.53
C ARG A 67 2.68 21.42 -13.80
N GLY A 68 3.09 20.77 -14.88
CA GLY A 68 4.50 20.69 -15.29
C GLY A 68 5.30 19.71 -14.45
N THR A 69 6.63 19.90 -14.44
CA THR A 69 7.57 19.05 -13.68
C THR A 69 8.01 19.79 -12.42
N CYS A 70 7.60 19.27 -11.26
CA CYS A 70 8.07 19.73 -9.96
C CYS A 70 9.27 18.88 -9.55
N THR A 71 10.33 19.53 -9.07
CA THR A 71 11.59 18.89 -8.72
C THR A 71 11.81 18.92 -7.21
N GLY A 72 12.08 17.77 -6.62
CA GLY A 72 12.48 17.62 -5.23
C GLY A 72 11.80 16.43 -4.54
N PRO A 73 12.28 16.07 -3.34
CA PRO A 73 11.49 15.27 -2.43
C PRO A 73 10.33 16.11 -1.88
N PHE A 74 9.16 15.48 -1.76
CA PHE A 74 7.94 16.12 -1.25
C PHE A 74 7.44 15.40 0.00
N THR A 75 7.43 16.10 1.14
CA THR A 75 6.90 15.56 2.40
C THR A 75 5.50 16.07 2.66
N ILE A 76 4.57 15.15 2.91
CA ILE A 76 3.16 15.41 3.18
C ILE A 76 2.79 14.77 4.52
N ASP A 77 2.51 15.59 5.53
CA ASP A 77 2.25 15.23 6.92
C ASP A 77 0.81 15.49 7.37
N LYS A 78 -0.06 15.81 6.41
CA LYS A 78 -1.46 16.19 6.61
C LYS A 78 -2.35 15.57 5.54
N ASP A 79 -3.65 15.56 5.79
CA ASP A 79 -4.62 15.14 4.77
C ASP A 79 -4.51 16.07 3.56
N LEU A 80 -4.27 15.54 2.36
CA LEU A 80 -4.03 16.37 1.17
C LEU A 80 -4.30 15.58 -0.12
N THR A 81 -4.80 16.28 -1.14
CA THR A 81 -4.87 15.74 -2.51
C THR A 81 -3.86 16.46 -3.40
N LEU A 82 -2.97 15.71 -4.05
CA LEU A 82 -2.18 16.20 -5.18
C LEU A 82 -2.77 15.65 -6.47
N ARG A 83 -3.29 16.54 -7.32
CA ARG A 83 -3.89 16.16 -8.60
C ARG A 83 -3.11 16.75 -9.76
N GLY A 84 -2.53 15.89 -10.59
CA GLY A 84 -1.82 16.30 -11.78
C GLY A 84 -2.73 16.79 -12.89
N VAL A 85 -2.28 17.80 -13.62
CA VAL A 85 -2.95 18.37 -14.78
C VAL A 85 -1.97 18.38 -15.95
N GLY A 86 -2.36 17.78 -17.07
CA GLY A 86 -1.55 17.76 -18.29
C GLY A 86 -0.27 16.92 -18.19
N GLY A 87 -0.31 15.80 -17.46
CA GLY A 87 0.84 14.90 -17.30
C GLY A 87 1.87 15.43 -16.30
N ALA A 88 1.41 15.98 -15.17
CA ALA A 88 2.28 16.54 -14.15
C ALA A 88 3.26 15.49 -13.61
N VAL A 89 4.53 15.91 -13.46
CA VAL A 89 5.63 15.06 -13.00
C VAL A 89 6.11 15.57 -11.66
N LEU A 90 6.25 14.65 -10.71
CA LEU A 90 7.00 14.82 -9.47
C LEU A 90 8.33 14.08 -9.68
N ASP A 91 9.40 14.85 -9.84
CA ASP A 91 10.74 14.34 -10.09
C ASP A 91 11.57 14.44 -8.79
N GLY A 92 11.91 13.28 -8.21
CA GLY A 92 12.70 13.20 -6.99
C GLY A 92 14.16 13.63 -7.16
N ASN A 93 14.62 13.89 -8.39
CA ASN A 93 15.95 14.39 -8.72
C ASN A 93 17.10 13.58 -8.09
N GLN A 94 16.92 12.27 -8.04
CA GLN A 94 17.83 11.31 -7.43
C GLN A 94 18.11 11.60 -5.94
N ALA A 95 17.18 12.25 -5.24
CA ALA A 95 17.35 12.68 -3.86
C ALA A 95 16.21 12.19 -2.97
N GLY A 96 16.48 11.13 -2.20
CA GLY A 96 15.50 10.58 -1.25
C GLY A 96 14.26 10.03 -1.93
N SER A 97 13.20 9.86 -1.15
CA SER A 97 11.89 9.48 -1.68
C SER A 97 11.28 10.68 -2.42
N THR A 98 10.73 10.46 -3.61
CA THR A 98 10.03 11.54 -4.35
C THR A 98 8.85 12.07 -3.54
N VAL A 99 8.08 11.19 -2.91
CA VAL A 99 7.02 11.56 -1.97
C VAL A 99 7.18 10.78 -0.66
N THR A 100 7.15 11.48 0.47
CA THR A 100 7.06 10.89 1.81
C THR A 100 5.71 11.24 2.42
N VAL A 101 4.95 10.23 2.83
CA VAL A 101 3.66 10.39 3.51
C VAL A 101 3.84 10.05 4.98
N GLY A 102 3.71 11.05 5.84
CA GLY A 102 3.88 10.91 7.28
C GLY A 102 2.75 10.11 7.94
N SER A 103 3.06 9.52 9.09
CA SER A 103 2.07 8.83 9.92
C SER A 103 0.86 9.73 10.25
N GLY A 104 -0.34 9.18 10.17
CA GLY A 104 -1.60 9.89 10.42
C GLY A 104 -2.14 10.71 9.24
N ALA A 105 -1.34 10.98 8.21
CA ALA A 105 -1.79 11.68 7.00
C ALA A 105 -2.62 10.78 6.07
N ARG A 106 -3.66 11.35 5.45
CA ARG A 106 -4.41 10.74 4.34
C ARG A 106 -4.15 11.48 3.03
N VAL A 107 -3.39 10.84 2.15
CA VAL A 107 -2.94 11.45 0.90
C VAL A 107 -3.56 10.77 -0.31
N LEU A 108 -4.07 11.58 -1.24
CA LEU A 108 -4.46 11.14 -2.58
C LEU A 108 -3.48 11.72 -3.60
N LEU A 109 -2.80 10.84 -4.34
CA LEU A 109 -2.04 11.17 -5.53
C LEU A 109 -2.85 10.76 -6.75
N ASP A 110 -3.31 11.73 -7.54
CA ASP A 110 -4.20 11.49 -8.68
C ASP A 110 -3.63 12.10 -9.97
N HIS A 111 -3.54 11.32 -11.05
CA HIS A 111 -3.03 11.77 -12.36
C HIS A 111 -1.60 12.35 -12.34
N VAL A 112 -0.71 11.83 -11.49
CA VAL A 112 0.69 12.26 -11.39
C VAL A 112 1.67 11.17 -11.84
N ILE A 113 2.86 11.58 -12.26
CA ILE A 113 4.00 10.70 -12.52
C ILE A 113 5.04 10.94 -11.43
N LEU A 114 5.40 9.92 -10.65
CA LEU A 114 6.49 9.98 -9.67
C LEU A 114 7.72 9.28 -10.26
N THR A 115 8.83 10.00 -10.36
CA THR A 115 10.01 9.53 -11.08
C THR A 115 11.31 9.97 -10.45
N HIS A 116 12.37 9.20 -10.72
CA HIS A 116 13.76 9.53 -10.36
C HIS A 116 14.00 9.80 -8.87
N GLY A 117 13.17 9.29 -7.96
CA GLY A 117 13.54 9.27 -6.55
C GLY A 117 14.61 8.21 -6.28
N SER A 118 15.52 8.52 -5.36
CA SER A 118 16.64 7.65 -4.98
C SER A 118 16.87 7.71 -3.47
N ALA A 119 16.23 6.79 -2.74
CA ALA A 119 16.27 6.74 -1.29
C ALA A 119 17.14 5.59 -0.77
N ALA A 120 18.09 5.88 0.11
CA ALA A 120 19.04 4.88 0.59
C ALA A 120 18.39 3.79 1.47
N SER A 121 17.38 4.13 2.26
CA SER A 121 16.80 3.23 3.27
C SER A 121 15.28 3.11 3.22
N SER A 122 14.64 3.71 2.22
CA SER A 122 13.19 3.73 2.02
C SER A 122 12.87 3.59 0.54
N GLY A 123 11.60 3.74 0.17
CA GLY A 123 11.19 3.61 -1.22
C GLY A 123 11.65 4.79 -2.06
N GLY A 124 12.16 4.53 -3.27
CA GLY A 124 12.68 5.58 -4.15
C GLY A 124 11.58 6.54 -4.60
N GLY A 125 10.46 6.02 -5.11
CA GLY A 125 9.34 6.87 -5.52
C GLY A 125 8.54 7.35 -4.32
N VAL A 126 8.15 6.43 -3.45
CA VAL A 126 7.26 6.71 -2.32
C VAL A 126 7.74 6.01 -1.06
N ASP A 127 7.70 6.72 0.05
CA ASP A 127 7.76 6.15 1.40
C ASP A 127 6.47 6.50 2.15
N ASN A 128 5.68 5.49 2.53
CA ASN A 128 4.36 5.69 3.11
C ASN A 128 4.25 5.10 4.52
N GLU A 129 4.15 5.97 5.52
CA GLU A 129 3.80 5.63 6.90
C GLU A 129 2.33 5.94 7.24
N GLY A 130 1.65 6.68 6.37
CA GLY A 130 0.24 7.09 6.53
C GLY A 130 -0.75 6.23 5.74
N THR A 131 -1.83 6.87 5.29
CA THR A 131 -2.81 6.28 4.36
C THR A 131 -2.66 6.94 3.00
N LEU A 132 -2.21 6.18 2.01
CA LEU A 132 -1.95 6.67 0.66
C LEU A 132 -2.85 5.99 -0.36
N THR A 133 -3.49 6.79 -1.21
CA THR A 133 -4.10 6.33 -2.46
C THR A 133 -3.33 6.87 -3.65
N VAL A 134 -2.86 5.98 -4.52
CA VAL A 134 -2.27 6.28 -5.82
C VAL A 134 -3.30 5.92 -6.89
N SER A 135 -3.82 6.93 -7.58
CA SER A 135 -4.96 6.86 -8.50
C SER A 135 -4.58 7.42 -9.87
N HIS A 136 -4.88 6.72 -10.95
CA HIS A 136 -4.58 7.15 -12.32
C HIS A 136 -3.15 7.66 -12.53
N SER A 137 -2.20 7.11 -11.76
CA SER A 137 -0.86 7.66 -11.61
C SER A 137 0.18 6.62 -12.04
N THR A 138 1.41 7.09 -12.27
CA THR A 138 2.54 6.23 -12.62
C THR A 138 3.68 6.44 -11.63
N VAL A 139 4.16 5.36 -11.01
CA VAL A 139 5.40 5.35 -10.23
C VAL A 139 6.46 4.62 -11.04
N ARG A 140 7.47 5.33 -11.54
CA ARG A 140 8.45 4.76 -12.47
C ARG A 140 9.87 5.27 -12.30
N ASP A 141 10.84 4.50 -12.79
CA ASP A 141 12.24 4.94 -12.89
C ASP A 141 12.78 5.44 -11.54
N ASN A 142 12.31 4.84 -10.44
CA ASN A 142 12.77 5.13 -9.08
C ASN A 142 13.69 4.03 -8.58
N THR A 143 14.62 4.39 -7.70
CA THR A 143 15.64 3.48 -7.19
C THR A 143 15.73 3.50 -5.66
N ALA A 144 15.95 2.34 -5.05
CA ALA A 144 16.38 2.21 -3.66
C ALA A 144 17.74 1.47 -3.64
N PRO A 145 18.88 2.20 -3.72
CA PRO A 145 20.19 1.58 -3.98
C PRO A 145 20.72 0.76 -2.80
N SER A 146 20.20 0.97 -1.60
CA SER A 146 20.55 0.17 -0.41
C SER A 146 19.31 -0.17 0.45
N GLY A 147 18.12 0.12 -0.07
CA GLY A 147 16.86 0.04 0.65
C GLY A 147 15.88 -0.90 -0.04
N ALA A 148 14.63 -0.86 0.42
CA ALA A 148 13.53 -1.65 -0.11
C ALA A 148 12.50 -0.74 -0.80
N GLY A 149 11.74 -1.29 -1.75
CA GLY A 149 10.63 -0.57 -2.39
C GLY A 149 11.10 0.40 -3.46
N GLY A 150 11.78 -0.09 -4.50
CA GLY A 150 12.36 0.77 -5.55
C GLY A 150 11.36 1.84 -6.02
N GLY A 151 10.13 1.42 -6.29
CA GLY A 151 8.99 2.31 -6.51
C GLY A 151 8.37 2.80 -5.21
N ILE A 152 7.82 1.88 -4.41
CA ILE A 152 7.04 2.21 -3.22
C ILE A 152 7.49 1.34 -2.04
N HIS A 153 7.77 1.97 -0.91
CA HIS A 153 7.87 1.35 0.40
C HIS A 153 6.64 1.73 1.22
N ASN A 154 5.91 0.74 1.73
CA ASN A 154 4.68 0.95 2.48
C ASN A 154 4.77 0.36 3.88
N LEU A 155 4.79 1.21 4.90
CA LEU A 155 4.66 0.85 6.31
C LEU A 155 3.21 1.05 6.81
N GLY A 156 2.44 1.92 6.16
CA GLY A 156 1.05 2.23 6.49
C GLY A 156 0.02 1.49 5.63
N THR A 157 -1.00 2.21 5.16
CA THR A 157 -2.03 1.67 4.25
C THR A 157 -1.85 2.24 2.85
N LEU A 158 -1.73 1.36 1.86
CA LEU A 158 -1.57 1.74 0.45
C LEU A 158 -2.70 1.17 -0.41
N THR A 159 -3.35 2.04 -1.18
CA THR A 159 -4.24 1.67 -2.28
C THR A 159 -3.67 2.16 -3.61
N VAL A 160 -3.41 1.25 -4.54
CA VAL A 160 -3.02 1.55 -5.92
C VAL A 160 -4.20 1.20 -6.83
N VAL A 161 -4.78 2.19 -7.50
CA VAL A 161 -5.97 2.03 -8.34
C VAL A 161 -5.81 2.66 -9.71
N SER A 162 -6.20 1.95 -10.77
CA SER A 162 -6.11 2.44 -12.15
C SER A 162 -4.72 3.01 -12.49
N SER A 163 -3.67 2.43 -11.90
CA SER A 163 -2.32 3.01 -11.86
C SER A 163 -1.27 2.02 -12.34
N THR A 164 -0.06 2.53 -12.56
CA THR A 164 1.09 1.74 -13.00
C THR A 164 2.26 1.91 -12.04
N VAL A 165 2.90 0.81 -11.65
CA VAL A 165 4.19 0.81 -10.94
C VAL A 165 5.19 0.06 -11.81
N ARG A 166 6.13 0.78 -12.44
CA ARG A 166 6.99 0.17 -13.45
C ARG A 166 8.44 0.61 -13.45
N ASP A 167 9.32 -0.24 -13.95
CA ASP A 167 10.73 0.10 -14.20
C ASP A 167 11.44 0.68 -12.96
N ASN A 168 11.05 0.22 -11.79
CA ASN A 168 11.69 0.61 -10.53
C ASN A 168 12.70 -0.46 -10.09
N TYR A 169 13.73 -0.01 -9.39
CA TYR A 169 14.86 -0.84 -9.00
C TYR A 169 15.15 -0.79 -7.50
N SER A 170 15.42 -1.92 -6.88
CA SER A 170 15.90 -2.01 -5.50
C SER A 170 16.99 -3.09 -5.40
N ILE A 171 18.06 -2.80 -4.67
CA ILE A 171 19.03 -3.84 -4.26
C ILE A 171 18.46 -4.68 -3.10
N GLY A 172 17.46 -4.19 -2.37
CA GLY A 172 16.80 -4.93 -1.31
C GLY A 172 15.62 -5.75 -1.80
N ALA A 173 14.46 -5.46 -1.23
CA ALA A 173 13.23 -6.20 -1.49
C ALA A 173 12.16 -5.30 -2.13
N GLY A 174 11.32 -5.88 -2.98
CA GLY A 174 10.21 -5.17 -3.63
C GLY A 174 10.74 -4.16 -4.65
N GLY A 175 11.17 -4.63 -5.82
CA GLY A 175 11.61 -3.73 -6.90
C GLY A 175 10.54 -2.69 -7.23
N GLY A 176 9.29 -3.13 -7.37
CA GLY A 176 8.14 -2.25 -7.52
C GLY A 176 7.60 -1.77 -6.17
N ILE A 177 7.07 -2.70 -5.37
CA ILE A 177 6.41 -2.42 -4.10
C ILE A 177 7.00 -3.31 -3.00
N ASN A 178 7.54 -2.70 -1.96
CA ASN A 178 7.83 -3.35 -0.69
C ASN A 178 6.71 -3.02 0.31
N ASN A 179 5.98 -4.04 0.76
CA ASN A 179 4.85 -3.91 1.64
C ASN A 179 5.15 -4.46 3.04
N ASN A 180 5.22 -3.53 3.98
CA ASN A 180 5.33 -3.75 5.42
C ASN A 180 4.02 -3.40 6.17
N GLY A 181 3.01 -2.86 5.49
CA GLY A 181 1.67 -2.57 6.03
C GLY A 181 0.53 -3.25 5.26
N SER A 182 -0.57 -2.54 4.99
CA SER A 182 -1.71 -3.05 4.21
C SER A 182 -1.65 -2.60 2.75
N LEU A 183 -1.94 -3.48 1.80
CA LEU A 183 -1.87 -3.20 0.37
C LEU A 183 -3.14 -3.64 -0.37
N THR A 184 -3.73 -2.71 -1.13
CA THR A 184 -4.70 -3.03 -2.18
C THR A 184 -4.19 -2.54 -3.52
N VAL A 185 -4.10 -3.43 -4.51
CA VAL A 185 -3.81 -3.11 -5.91
C VAL A 185 -5.01 -3.50 -6.75
N ARG A 186 -5.64 -2.55 -7.43
CA ARG A 186 -6.88 -2.75 -8.16
C ARG A 186 -6.86 -2.10 -9.54
N ASP A 187 -7.33 -2.82 -10.56
CA ASP A 187 -7.40 -2.30 -11.93
C ASP A 187 -6.06 -1.69 -12.40
N SER A 188 -4.93 -2.27 -11.95
CA SER A 188 -3.59 -1.68 -12.05
C SER A 188 -2.56 -2.67 -12.64
N SER A 189 -1.38 -2.16 -12.97
CA SER A 189 -0.27 -2.97 -13.46
C SER A 189 1.03 -2.71 -12.70
N VAL A 190 1.73 -3.78 -12.33
CA VAL A 190 3.06 -3.75 -11.70
C VAL A 190 4.03 -4.51 -12.60
N PHE A 191 4.94 -3.80 -13.29
CA PHE A 191 5.79 -4.45 -14.29
C PHE A 191 7.16 -3.87 -14.55
N GLY A 192 8.07 -4.67 -15.11
CA GLY A 192 9.42 -4.19 -15.45
C GLY A 192 10.26 -3.84 -14.22
N ASN A 193 9.80 -4.18 -13.01
CA ASN A 193 10.52 -3.85 -11.79
C ASN A 193 11.54 -4.93 -11.46
N SER A 194 12.64 -4.52 -10.82
CA SER A 194 13.72 -5.41 -10.45
C SER A 194 14.11 -5.21 -8.97
N GLY A 195 14.03 -6.28 -8.20
CA GLY A 195 14.50 -6.36 -6.81
C GLY A 195 15.49 -7.50 -6.64
N ASP A 196 16.29 -7.53 -5.58
CA ASP A 196 17.04 -8.75 -5.26
C ASP A 196 16.10 -9.80 -4.63
N ASN A 197 15.08 -9.36 -3.89
CA ASN A 197 13.98 -10.18 -3.36
C ASN A 197 12.63 -9.61 -3.79
N GLY A 198 11.71 -10.40 -4.35
CA GLY A 198 10.39 -9.87 -4.75
C GLY A 198 10.50 -8.81 -5.85
N GLY A 199 10.55 -9.22 -7.12
CA GLY A 199 10.77 -8.28 -8.23
C GLY A 199 9.67 -7.24 -8.35
N GLY A 200 8.42 -7.69 -8.37
CA GLY A 200 7.24 -6.82 -8.45
C GLY A 200 6.77 -6.36 -7.06
N ILE A 201 6.22 -7.30 -6.29
CA ILE A 201 5.61 -7.04 -4.98
C ILE A 201 6.25 -7.96 -3.93
N PHE A 202 6.68 -7.40 -2.81
CA PHE A 202 7.21 -8.12 -1.66
C PHE A 202 6.36 -7.85 -0.42
N ASN A 203 5.79 -8.88 0.20
CA ASN A 203 5.01 -8.78 1.43
C ASN A 203 5.74 -9.48 2.59
N TYR A 204 6.13 -8.71 3.61
CA TYR A 204 7.07 -9.21 4.62
C TYR A 204 6.43 -9.72 5.90
N LEU A 205 5.53 -8.94 6.53
CA LEU A 205 5.08 -9.19 7.90
C LEU A 205 3.77 -9.99 7.96
N ALA A 206 3.59 -10.69 9.08
CA ALA A 206 2.34 -11.36 9.42
C ALA A 206 1.23 -10.34 9.75
N GLY A 207 -0.04 -10.73 9.50
CA GLY A 207 -1.21 -9.88 9.76
C GLY A 207 -1.45 -8.77 8.71
N GLN A 208 -0.57 -8.67 7.71
CA GLN A 208 -0.79 -7.80 6.56
C GLN A 208 -1.86 -8.40 5.64
N THR A 209 -2.85 -7.61 5.27
CA THR A 209 -3.77 -7.96 4.19
C THR A 209 -3.27 -7.38 2.88
N VAL A 210 -3.09 -8.26 1.89
CA VAL A 210 -2.63 -7.89 0.56
C VAL A 210 -3.65 -8.37 -0.47
N THR A 211 -4.22 -7.45 -1.23
CA THR A 211 -5.29 -7.76 -2.18
C THR A 211 -4.94 -7.25 -3.57
N LEU A 212 -4.89 -8.16 -4.55
CA LEU A 212 -4.69 -7.87 -5.96
C LEU A 212 -5.98 -8.21 -6.72
N ILE A 213 -6.65 -7.19 -7.28
CA ILE A 213 -7.96 -7.35 -7.95
C ILE A 213 -7.88 -6.81 -9.37
N ARG A 214 -8.33 -7.61 -10.35
CA ARG A 214 -8.41 -7.20 -11.77
C ARG A 214 -7.14 -6.50 -12.27
N SER A 215 -5.99 -7.01 -11.84
CA SER A 215 -4.70 -6.37 -12.02
C SER A 215 -3.71 -7.33 -12.67
N SER A 216 -2.56 -6.79 -13.07
CA SER A 216 -1.49 -7.58 -13.66
C SER A 216 -0.16 -7.36 -12.96
N VAL A 217 0.62 -8.44 -12.79
CA VAL A 217 2.00 -8.39 -12.30
C VAL A 217 2.88 -9.13 -13.30
N HIS A 218 3.74 -8.41 -14.02
CA HIS A 218 4.47 -9.01 -15.13
C HIS A 218 5.84 -8.45 -15.44
N HIS A 219 6.68 -9.21 -16.13
CA HIS A 219 8.00 -8.74 -16.55
C HIS A 219 8.85 -8.20 -15.37
N ASN A 220 8.57 -8.68 -14.15
CA ASN A 220 9.35 -8.33 -12.98
C ASN A 220 10.42 -9.39 -12.74
N THR A 221 11.54 -8.98 -12.15
CA THR A 221 12.69 -9.85 -11.92
C THR A 221 13.13 -9.78 -10.46
N ALA A 222 13.19 -10.93 -9.79
CA ALA A 222 13.99 -11.08 -8.57
C ALA A 222 15.38 -11.59 -8.99
N ARG A 223 16.42 -10.80 -8.73
CA ARG A 223 17.78 -11.05 -9.25
C ARG A 223 18.56 -12.08 -8.45
N VAL A 224 18.34 -12.13 -7.15
CA VAL A 224 19.16 -12.93 -6.22
C VAL A 224 18.34 -14.01 -5.54
N SER A 225 17.10 -13.69 -5.19
CA SER A 225 16.23 -14.51 -4.35
C SER A 225 14.85 -14.67 -5.01
N ASP A 226 13.81 -14.88 -4.22
CA ASP A 226 12.58 -15.48 -4.69
C ASP A 226 11.51 -14.48 -5.16
N GLY A 227 10.48 -15.01 -5.83
CA GLY A 227 9.25 -14.29 -6.14
C GLY A 227 9.42 -13.22 -7.21
N GLY A 228 9.54 -13.63 -8.47
CA GLY A 228 9.81 -12.69 -9.56
C GLY A 228 8.72 -11.65 -9.70
N GLY A 229 7.47 -12.11 -9.74
CA GLY A 229 6.30 -11.24 -9.71
C GLY A 229 5.97 -10.84 -8.28
N ILE A 230 5.71 -11.84 -7.44
CA ILE A 230 5.24 -11.67 -6.08
C ILE A 230 6.03 -12.58 -5.13
N LEU A 231 6.51 -12.03 -4.02
CA LEU A 231 6.98 -12.80 -2.87
C LEU A 231 6.05 -12.51 -1.68
N ASN A 232 5.34 -13.53 -1.22
CA ASN A 232 4.50 -13.48 -0.03
C ASN A 232 5.16 -14.25 1.13
N TYR A 233 5.88 -13.53 1.98
CA TYR A 233 6.67 -14.14 3.06
C TYR A 233 5.80 -14.56 4.25
N MET A 234 5.08 -13.61 4.84
CA MET A 234 4.17 -13.87 5.96
C MET A 234 2.78 -13.24 5.79
N GLY A 235 2.52 -12.56 4.67
CA GLY A 235 1.27 -11.86 4.43
C GLY A 235 0.07 -12.78 4.15
N GLU A 236 -1.13 -12.22 4.31
CA GLU A 236 -2.39 -12.80 3.87
C GLU A 236 -2.77 -12.20 2.51
N MET A 237 -2.46 -12.95 1.45
CA MET A 237 -2.60 -12.47 0.08
C MET A 237 -3.81 -13.07 -0.63
N THR A 238 -4.62 -12.22 -1.25
CA THR A 238 -5.66 -12.62 -2.19
C THR A 238 -5.37 -12.07 -3.58
N VAL A 239 -5.35 -12.95 -4.59
CA VAL A 239 -5.24 -12.61 -6.01
C VAL A 239 -6.55 -12.97 -6.70
N SER A 240 -7.31 -11.97 -7.15
CA SER A 240 -8.66 -12.15 -7.68
C SER A 240 -8.83 -11.51 -9.05
N GLY A 241 -9.35 -12.26 -10.02
CA GLY A 241 -9.57 -11.76 -11.39
C GLY A 241 -8.32 -11.22 -12.07
N SER A 242 -7.13 -11.67 -11.66
CA SER A 242 -5.84 -11.04 -11.98
C SER A 242 -4.93 -11.98 -12.77
N THR A 243 -3.86 -11.43 -13.35
CA THR A 243 -2.88 -12.21 -14.12
C THR A 243 -1.45 -11.95 -13.65
N VAL A 244 -0.71 -13.02 -13.36
CA VAL A 244 0.72 -12.96 -12.99
C VAL A 244 1.52 -13.68 -14.07
N TYR A 245 2.32 -12.94 -14.86
CA TYR A 245 2.96 -13.54 -16.04
C TYR A 245 4.32 -12.98 -16.43
N SER A 246 5.15 -13.77 -17.11
CA SER A 246 6.45 -13.32 -17.63
C SER A 246 7.37 -12.74 -16.56
N ASN A 247 7.26 -13.21 -15.32
CA ASN A 247 8.15 -12.82 -14.23
C ASN A 247 9.27 -13.86 -14.06
N THR A 248 10.41 -13.42 -13.55
CA THR A 248 11.62 -14.25 -13.41
C THR A 248 12.21 -14.19 -12.00
N ALA A 249 12.56 -15.33 -11.41
CA ALA A 249 13.29 -15.43 -10.15
C ALA A 249 14.01 -16.78 -10.01
N PRO A 250 14.98 -16.95 -9.11
CA PRO A 250 15.44 -18.26 -8.65
C PRO A 250 14.33 -19.25 -8.29
N PHE A 251 13.40 -18.89 -7.39
CA PHE A 251 12.22 -19.70 -7.06
C PHE A 251 10.93 -18.88 -7.14
N GLY A 252 9.83 -19.53 -7.50
CA GLY A 252 8.53 -18.85 -7.59
C GLY A 252 8.56 -17.73 -8.62
N GLY A 253 8.91 -18.05 -9.87
CA GLY A 253 9.06 -17.06 -10.95
C GLY A 253 7.88 -16.10 -10.99
N GLY A 254 6.65 -16.64 -10.93
CA GLY A 254 5.43 -15.85 -10.78
C GLY A 254 5.21 -15.44 -9.33
N ILE A 255 4.97 -16.43 -8.48
CA ILE A 255 4.64 -16.24 -7.07
C ILE A 255 5.48 -17.17 -6.20
N TRP A 256 6.12 -16.63 -5.17
CA TRP A 256 6.68 -17.41 -4.08
C TRP A 256 5.84 -17.18 -2.82
N ASN A 257 5.45 -18.25 -2.13
CA ASN A 257 4.55 -18.17 -0.97
C ASN A 257 5.02 -19.02 0.21
N GLN A 258 5.22 -18.34 1.35
CA GLN A 258 5.34 -18.95 2.68
C GLN A 258 4.18 -18.54 3.62
N GLY A 259 3.50 -17.42 3.34
CA GLY A 259 2.31 -16.98 4.05
C GLY A 259 1.02 -17.69 3.61
N THR A 260 -0.10 -16.98 3.69
CA THR A 260 -1.39 -17.45 3.18
C THR A 260 -1.66 -16.84 1.82
N LEU A 261 -1.97 -17.68 0.83
CA LEU A 261 -2.30 -17.24 -0.52
C LEU A 261 -3.63 -17.85 -1.00
N THR A 262 -4.56 -16.99 -1.41
CA THR A 262 -5.77 -17.41 -2.13
C THR A 262 -5.73 -16.82 -3.54
N VAL A 263 -5.82 -17.69 -4.55
CA VAL A 263 -5.84 -17.29 -5.96
C VAL A 263 -7.20 -17.67 -6.54
N THR A 264 -8.03 -16.68 -6.84
CA THR A 264 -9.40 -16.86 -7.31
C THR A 264 -9.61 -16.27 -8.70
N ARG A 265 -10.21 -17.05 -9.62
CA ARG A 265 -10.53 -16.59 -10.99
C ARG A 265 -9.35 -15.89 -11.69
N SER A 266 -8.15 -16.38 -11.45
CA SER A 266 -6.90 -15.71 -11.86
C SER A 266 -6.01 -16.66 -12.66
N THR A 267 -5.03 -16.10 -13.36
CA THR A 267 -4.08 -16.87 -14.18
C THR A 267 -2.64 -16.58 -13.79
N VAL A 268 -1.85 -17.63 -13.58
CA VAL A 268 -0.40 -17.56 -13.35
C VAL A 268 0.31 -18.30 -14.49
N GLN A 269 0.98 -17.58 -15.38
CA GLN A 269 1.49 -18.19 -16.61
C GLN A 269 2.77 -17.59 -17.17
N ARG A 270 3.54 -18.36 -17.93
CA ARG A 270 4.76 -17.89 -18.62
C ARG A 270 5.79 -17.27 -17.69
N ASN A 271 5.79 -17.67 -16.42
CA ASN A 271 6.80 -17.25 -15.47
C ASN A 271 7.96 -18.25 -15.48
N THR A 272 9.14 -17.77 -15.11
CA THR A 272 10.38 -18.53 -15.18
C THR A 272 11.06 -18.56 -13.82
N ALA A 273 11.28 -19.76 -13.29
CA ALA A 273 12.19 -20.00 -12.20
C ALA A 273 13.57 -20.42 -12.75
N THR A 274 14.65 -19.78 -12.32
CA THR A 274 16.02 -20.05 -12.80
C THR A 274 16.80 -21.03 -11.90
N GLY A 275 16.24 -21.39 -10.74
CA GLY A 275 16.84 -22.34 -9.79
C GLY A 275 16.84 -23.81 -10.25
N GLY A 276 16.18 -24.11 -11.38
CA GLY A 276 16.10 -25.46 -11.94
C GLY A 276 14.84 -26.23 -11.51
N PRO A 277 14.77 -27.54 -11.83
CA PRO A 277 13.60 -28.37 -11.53
C PRO A 277 13.22 -28.34 -10.05
N GLY A 278 11.93 -28.19 -9.76
CA GLY A 278 11.42 -28.05 -8.40
C GLY A 278 11.47 -26.62 -7.85
N SER A 279 11.91 -25.63 -8.63
CA SER A 279 11.91 -24.23 -8.19
C SER A 279 10.58 -23.50 -8.42
N GLY A 280 9.61 -24.13 -9.10
CA GLY A 280 8.24 -23.59 -9.27
C GLY A 280 8.23 -22.32 -10.11
N GLY A 281 8.22 -22.48 -11.43
CA GLY A 281 8.14 -21.36 -12.37
C GLY A 281 6.91 -20.49 -12.14
N GLY A 282 5.75 -21.13 -11.97
CA GLY A 282 4.49 -20.44 -11.70
C GLY A 282 4.37 -20.05 -10.24
N ILE A 283 4.17 -21.03 -9.37
CA ILE A 283 4.04 -20.83 -7.93
C ILE A 283 4.97 -21.76 -7.16
N TYR A 284 5.81 -21.19 -6.28
CA TYR A 284 6.56 -21.95 -5.30
C TYR A 284 5.92 -21.83 -3.92
N LYS A 285 5.50 -22.95 -3.34
CA LYS A 285 4.93 -23.04 -1.99
C LYS A 285 6.01 -23.46 -1.00
N ALA A 286 6.74 -22.47 -0.48
CA ALA A 286 7.74 -22.67 0.55
C ALA A 286 7.14 -23.06 1.91
N GLY A 287 5.90 -22.65 2.17
CA GLY A 287 5.23 -22.88 3.46
C GLY A 287 3.75 -22.49 3.44
N GLY A 288 3.20 -22.26 4.62
CA GLY A 288 1.86 -21.69 4.83
C GLY A 288 0.73 -22.42 4.11
N SER A 289 -0.30 -21.66 3.75
CA SER A 289 -1.48 -22.17 3.06
C SER A 289 -1.60 -21.58 1.65
N LEU A 290 -2.11 -22.38 0.72
CA LEU A 290 -2.36 -21.95 -0.65
C LEU A 290 -3.64 -22.58 -1.16
N THR A 291 -4.57 -21.75 -1.63
CA THR A 291 -5.82 -22.20 -2.27
C THR A 291 -5.93 -21.67 -3.69
N LEU A 292 -6.22 -22.55 -4.64
CA LEU A 292 -6.60 -22.19 -6.00
C LEU A 292 -8.12 -22.40 -6.18
N ASP A 293 -8.87 -21.36 -6.48
CA ASP A 293 -10.31 -21.43 -6.78
C ASP A 293 -10.60 -20.88 -8.17
N ARG A 294 -11.04 -21.74 -9.11
CA ARG A 294 -11.33 -21.35 -10.50
C ARG A 294 -10.16 -20.61 -11.16
N SER A 295 -8.93 -20.94 -10.77
CA SER A 295 -7.70 -20.31 -11.23
C SER A 295 -6.87 -21.29 -12.03
N VAL A 296 -5.98 -20.78 -12.88
CA VAL A 296 -5.15 -21.61 -13.75
C VAL A 296 -3.69 -21.24 -13.60
N VAL A 297 -2.85 -22.25 -13.36
CA VAL A 297 -1.39 -22.12 -13.38
C VAL A 297 -0.87 -22.96 -14.55
N ARG A 298 -0.28 -22.33 -15.57
CA ARG A 298 0.12 -23.02 -16.81
C ARG A 298 1.31 -22.39 -17.51
N ASN A 299 2.00 -23.16 -18.36
CA ASN A 299 3.08 -22.68 -19.23
C ASN A 299 4.17 -21.94 -18.46
N ASN A 300 4.47 -22.37 -17.23
CA ASN A 300 5.60 -21.84 -16.49
C ASN A 300 6.79 -22.78 -16.60
N THR A 301 8.00 -22.25 -16.40
CA THR A 301 9.26 -22.99 -16.53
C THR A 301 10.01 -22.88 -15.21
N PRO A 302 10.58 -23.97 -14.65
CA PRO A 302 10.53 -25.34 -15.16
C PRO A 302 9.18 -26.02 -14.92
N ASP A 303 8.50 -25.67 -13.83
CA ASP A 303 7.27 -26.32 -13.39
C ASP A 303 6.15 -25.30 -13.14
N ASN A 304 4.89 -25.71 -13.23
CA ASN A 304 3.77 -24.82 -12.87
C ASN A 304 3.73 -24.53 -11.37
N CYS A 305 3.84 -25.57 -10.55
CA CYS A 305 3.95 -25.41 -9.11
C CYS A 305 5.04 -26.30 -8.52
N ALA A 306 5.66 -25.82 -7.46
CA ALA A 306 6.59 -26.62 -6.69
C ALA A 306 6.48 -26.34 -5.18
N PRO A 307 6.84 -27.30 -4.31
CA PRO A 307 7.20 -28.69 -4.64
C PRO A 307 6.05 -29.46 -5.32
N PRO A 308 6.32 -30.53 -6.09
CA PRO A 308 5.26 -31.33 -6.73
C PRO A 308 4.20 -31.81 -5.74
N GLY A 309 2.92 -31.67 -6.11
CA GLY A 309 1.79 -32.08 -5.26
C GLY A 309 1.50 -31.17 -4.06
N SER A 310 2.30 -30.13 -3.80
CA SER A 310 2.10 -29.21 -2.66
C SER A 310 0.94 -28.23 -2.85
N VAL A 311 0.49 -28.03 -4.09
CA VAL A 311 -0.58 -27.10 -4.47
C VAL A 311 -1.73 -27.86 -5.12
N LEU A 312 -2.82 -28.04 -4.38
CA LEU A 312 -4.00 -28.74 -4.88
C LEU A 312 -4.59 -28.01 -6.09
N GLY A 313 -4.87 -28.76 -7.16
CA GLY A 313 -5.41 -28.21 -8.41
C GLY A 313 -4.37 -27.55 -9.32
N CYS A 314 -3.09 -27.53 -8.94
CA CYS A 314 -2.01 -27.17 -9.85
C CYS A 314 -1.49 -28.41 -10.57
N THR A 315 -1.58 -28.42 -11.90
CA THR A 315 -1.19 -29.55 -12.75
C THR A 315 -0.06 -29.15 -13.70
N GLY A 316 0.83 -30.12 -14.01
CA GLY A 316 2.06 -29.88 -14.76
C GLY A 316 3.13 -29.27 -13.88
#